data_AF-A0A810PZ49-F1
#
_entry.id   AF-A0A810PZ49-F1
#
_cell.length_a   1.000
_cell.length_b   1.000
_cell.length_c   1.000
_cell.angle_alpha   90.00
_cell.angle_beta   90.00
_cell.angle_gamma   90.00
#
_symmetry.space_group_name_H-M   'P 1'
#
loop_
_entity.id
_entity.type
_entity.pdbx_description
1 polymer ?
#
loop_
_entity_poly.entity_id
_entity_poly.type
_entity_poly.pdbx_seq_one_letter_code
_entity_poly.pdbx_strand_id
1 'polypeptide(L)'
;MKKKILSLLLALCLVMALVPMTAFAEGTSVDNWDGTADISWYTDHKTDTEYHFTTAEQLAGLAQLVNDKTASVSFEGKTIYLDNDLDLSGCQWTPIGNGSNFGRYFAGTFDGQYHKITNLHHHSTGDELIRNGLFGVVSDGGTLKNLLVIDADIASNDGSLLAGILADWVDGGTVENCYTSGKIENNVGDKMVGGLIGQCTGSTQVKGCGSDATVISTESDEDHVDTVGGLIGQWENSADSSSITDCWFGGSVSCKNIYSAVGGILGANFENFSGNRPGVIIKNCIVATKNITGAEPGNITWITAVVKPHVTDCIWPDTPPDGVTLDEEKYPDNKGNYLAVTKLVVDWDAGTAGADPTFDQSSCGTAVSNFTSADVLAGLQTNAGADVEWVAGIGHPTFVWDDNNIPADYTAVDAAIARATALDSSLYTNYSAVEDSINSVDRAKSKAQQTEVDAMAKAIEDAIAALQYKDADYTKVDAAIAKANALKKDDYKDFSGVEAAVKAVVRGKNITEQSEVDKMAKAIEDAIAALEKKPASTKPGTSDKSPQTGDTSNLALWMALLFVSSGAAIGTTVVSRKKKYSVK
;
A
#
# COMPACT_ATOMS: atom_id res chain seq x y z
N MET A 1 -41.54 -22.89 -31.07
CA MET A 1 -40.40 -22.19 -30.45
C MET A 1 -40.52 -22.03 -28.93
N LYS A 2 -41.71 -21.81 -28.34
CA LYS A 2 -41.85 -21.61 -26.89
C LYS A 2 -41.49 -22.80 -25.97
N LYS A 3 -41.65 -24.05 -26.41
CA LYS A 3 -41.31 -25.24 -25.59
C LYS A 3 -39.81 -25.58 -25.54
N LYS A 4 -39.03 -25.20 -26.58
CA LYS A 4 -37.57 -25.45 -26.61
C LYS A 4 -36.79 -24.43 -25.79
N ILE A 5 -37.29 -23.20 -25.67
CA ILE A 5 -36.68 -22.14 -24.85
C ILE A 5 -36.89 -22.43 -23.35
N LEU A 6 -38.04 -22.99 -22.97
CA LEU A 6 -38.32 -23.33 -21.57
C LEU A 6 -37.46 -24.52 -21.07
N SER A 7 -37.21 -25.52 -21.92
CA SER A 7 -36.28 -26.62 -21.57
C SER A 7 -34.82 -26.16 -21.52
N LEU A 8 -34.42 -25.16 -22.32
CA LEU A 8 -33.07 -24.59 -22.23
C LEU A 8 -32.89 -23.74 -20.96
N LEU A 9 -33.91 -22.97 -20.55
CA LEU A 9 -33.87 -22.22 -19.29
C LEU A 9 -33.87 -23.14 -18.07
N LEU A 10 -34.64 -24.24 -18.08
CA LEU A 10 -34.68 -25.18 -16.96
C LEU A 10 -33.37 -25.97 -16.80
N ALA A 11 -32.70 -26.30 -17.91
CA ALA A 11 -31.37 -26.91 -17.88
C ALA A 11 -30.29 -25.93 -17.41
N LEU A 12 -30.39 -24.63 -17.77
CA LEU A 12 -29.47 -23.60 -17.29
C LEU A 12 -29.65 -23.30 -15.78
N CYS A 13 -30.87 -23.39 -15.27
CA CYS A 13 -31.16 -23.25 -13.83
C CYS A 13 -30.70 -24.46 -12.99
N LEU A 14 -30.62 -25.67 -13.56
CA LEU A 14 -30.09 -26.84 -12.85
C LEU A 14 -28.55 -26.91 -12.86
N VAL A 15 -27.88 -26.29 -13.82
CA VAL A 15 -26.40 -26.22 -13.87
C VAL A 15 -25.86 -25.11 -12.94
N MET A 16 -26.67 -24.10 -12.58
CA MET A 16 -26.32 -23.11 -11.55
C MET A 16 -26.54 -23.60 -10.11
N ALA A 17 -27.16 -24.76 -9.90
CA ALA A 17 -27.41 -25.33 -8.57
C ALA A 17 -26.36 -26.38 -8.13
N LEU A 18 -25.32 -26.60 -8.93
CA LEU A 18 -24.23 -27.55 -8.67
C LEU A 18 -22.84 -26.89 -8.59
N VAL A 19 -22.78 -25.56 -8.55
CA VAL A 19 -21.56 -24.87 -8.11
C VAL A 19 -21.58 -24.91 -6.58
N PRO A 20 -20.55 -25.39 -5.89
CA PRO A 20 -20.45 -25.17 -4.46
C PRO A 20 -20.56 -23.67 -4.24
N MET A 21 -21.57 -23.24 -3.47
CA MET A 21 -21.61 -21.87 -2.96
C MET A 21 -20.32 -21.73 -2.15
N THR A 22 -19.30 -21.13 -2.75
CA THR A 22 -18.17 -20.63 -2.00
C THR A 22 -18.74 -19.70 -0.97
N ALA A 23 -18.50 -20.07 0.28
CA ALA A 23 -18.82 -19.26 1.44
C ALA A 23 -18.40 -17.82 1.13
N PHE A 24 -19.31 -16.89 1.40
CA PHE A 24 -18.91 -15.51 1.66
C PHE A 24 -17.74 -15.57 2.63
N ALA A 25 -16.65 -14.87 2.29
CA ALA A 25 -15.43 -14.78 3.09
C ALA A 25 -15.74 -14.74 4.59
N GLU A 26 -15.65 -15.90 5.24
CA GLU A 26 -15.26 -15.97 6.63
C GLU A 26 -13.88 -15.32 6.64
N GLY A 27 -13.71 -14.26 7.44
CA GLY A 27 -12.39 -13.68 7.61
C GLY A 27 -11.43 -14.81 7.92
N THR A 28 -10.37 -14.96 7.12
CA THR A 28 -9.33 -15.94 7.35
C THR A 28 -8.91 -15.80 8.81
N SER A 29 -9.24 -16.82 9.61
CA SER A 29 -8.89 -16.82 11.02
C SER A 29 -7.39 -17.02 11.08
N VAL A 30 -6.64 -15.94 11.18
CA VAL A 30 -5.19 -15.98 11.35
C VAL A 30 -4.90 -16.77 12.62
N ASP A 31 -4.10 -17.83 12.48
CA ASP A 31 -3.67 -18.65 13.61
C ASP A 31 -2.49 -17.98 14.32
N ASN A 32 -2.56 -17.86 15.65
CA ASN A 32 -1.52 -17.21 16.44
C ASN A 32 -0.68 -18.25 17.17
N TRP A 33 0.62 -18.28 16.90
CA TRP A 33 1.51 -19.31 17.43
C TRP A 33 1.71 -19.19 18.94
N ASP A 34 1.56 -20.31 19.66
CA ASP A 34 1.81 -20.37 21.11
C ASP A 34 3.23 -20.80 21.51
N GLY A 35 4.09 -21.05 20.51
CA GLY A 35 5.47 -21.50 20.70
C GLY A 35 5.63 -23.03 20.76
N THR A 36 4.55 -23.80 20.65
CA THR A 36 4.58 -25.26 20.64
C THR A 36 4.68 -25.83 19.22
N ALA A 37 4.91 -27.15 19.14
CA ALA A 37 5.02 -27.87 17.88
C ALA A 37 4.06 -29.07 17.89
N ASP A 38 3.31 -29.24 16.80
CA ASP A 38 2.41 -30.37 16.59
C ASP A 38 2.95 -31.26 15.47
N ILE A 39 3.22 -32.54 15.78
CA ILE A 39 3.65 -33.58 14.84
C ILE A 39 2.61 -34.69 14.66
N SER A 40 1.40 -34.51 15.19
CA SER A 40 0.32 -35.51 15.12
C SER A 40 -0.12 -35.76 13.68
N TRP A 41 -0.05 -34.73 12.82
CA TRP A 41 -0.30 -34.81 11.38
C TRP A 41 0.65 -35.76 10.64
N TYR A 42 1.81 -36.10 11.21
CA TYR A 42 2.81 -36.97 10.57
C TYR A 42 2.88 -38.37 11.20
N THR A 43 2.69 -38.49 12.52
CA THR A 43 3.10 -39.69 13.30
C THR A 43 2.49 -41.00 12.78
N ASP A 44 1.21 -40.99 12.41
CA ASP A 44 0.50 -42.15 11.84
C ASP A 44 0.29 -42.03 10.31
N HIS A 45 0.86 -41.00 9.69
CA HIS A 45 0.64 -40.58 8.30
C HIS A 45 1.96 -40.47 7.50
N LYS A 46 3.02 -41.14 7.96
CA LYS A 46 4.38 -41.02 7.40
C LYS A 46 4.49 -41.39 5.91
N THR A 47 3.60 -42.26 5.43
CA THR A 47 3.56 -42.71 4.04
C THR A 47 2.79 -41.78 3.11
N ASP A 48 2.03 -40.84 3.66
CA ASP A 48 1.24 -39.91 2.88
C ASP A 48 2.16 -39.00 2.05
N THR A 49 1.70 -38.60 0.87
CA THR A 49 2.47 -37.76 -0.05
C THR A 49 2.14 -36.29 0.12
N GLU A 50 1.06 -35.97 0.82
CA GLU A 50 0.51 -34.63 0.96
C GLU A 50 0.12 -34.37 2.42
N TYR A 51 0.38 -33.15 2.90
CA TYR A 51 -0.01 -32.67 4.23
C TYR A 51 -0.55 -31.25 4.11
N HIS A 52 -1.52 -30.90 4.94
CA HIS A 52 -2.22 -29.63 4.91
C HIS A 52 -2.13 -28.95 6.27
N PHE A 53 -1.56 -27.76 6.30
CA PHE A 53 -1.34 -26.98 7.53
C PHE A 53 -2.33 -25.84 7.60
N THR A 54 -2.98 -25.70 8.75
CA THR A 54 -3.86 -24.58 9.08
C THR A 54 -3.38 -23.81 10.31
N THR A 55 -2.33 -24.29 10.98
CA THR A 55 -1.82 -23.74 12.24
C THR A 55 -0.30 -23.60 12.26
N ALA A 56 0.20 -22.67 13.06
CA ALA A 56 1.62 -22.42 13.24
C ALA A 56 2.32 -23.56 13.99
N GLU A 57 1.62 -24.27 14.89
CA GLU A 57 2.17 -25.43 15.60
C GLU A 57 2.49 -26.57 14.63
N GLN A 58 1.70 -26.78 13.57
CA GLN A 58 1.99 -27.78 12.54
C GLN A 58 3.25 -27.41 11.74
N LEU A 59 3.42 -26.13 11.41
CA LEU A 59 4.63 -25.61 10.76
C LEU A 59 5.86 -25.76 11.67
N ALA A 60 5.73 -25.45 12.97
CA ALA A 60 6.78 -25.70 13.95
C ALA A 60 7.08 -27.20 14.11
N GLY A 61 6.06 -28.06 13.98
CA GLY A 61 6.20 -29.51 13.93
C GLY A 61 7.00 -30.01 12.72
N LEU A 62 6.84 -29.37 11.56
CA LEU A 62 7.70 -29.62 10.39
C LEU A 62 9.16 -29.30 10.73
N ALA A 63 9.43 -28.14 11.34
CA ALA A 63 10.78 -27.78 11.77
C ALA A 63 11.34 -28.83 12.75
N GLN A 64 10.55 -29.29 13.73
CA GLN A 64 10.94 -30.33 14.66
C GLN A 64 11.36 -31.63 13.95
N LEU A 65 10.58 -32.11 12.98
CA LEU A 65 10.84 -33.35 12.24
C LEU A 65 12.07 -33.25 11.33
N VAL A 66 12.24 -32.12 10.64
CA VAL A 66 13.41 -31.88 9.78
C VAL A 66 14.68 -31.79 10.64
N ASN A 67 14.59 -31.16 11.81
CA ASN A 67 15.74 -30.87 12.66
C ASN A 67 16.15 -32.03 13.59
N ASP A 68 15.42 -33.13 13.62
CA ASP A 68 15.70 -34.26 14.52
C ASP A 68 17.12 -34.81 14.28
N LYS A 69 17.91 -34.91 15.36
CA LYS A 69 19.33 -35.32 15.29
C LYS A 69 19.52 -36.83 15.12
N THR A 70 18.47 -37.62 15.30
CA THR A 70 18.50 -39.08 15.29
C THR A 70 17.77 -39.68 14.09
N ALA A 71 16.69 -39.05 13.66
CA ALA A 71 15.78 -39.53 12.63
C ALA A 71 15.18 -38.36 11.83
N SER A 72 16.04 -37.45 11.35
CA SER A 72 15.66 -36.34 10.47
C SER A 72 14.84 -36.84 9.26
N VAL A 73 13.77 -36.10 8.94
CA VAL A 73 12.92 -36.35 7.77
C VAL A 73 13.10 -35.20 6.78
N SER A 74 13.59 -35.49 5.57
CA SER A 74 13.82 -34.45 4.54
C SER A 74 12.56 -33.99 3.82
N PHE A 75 11.50 -34.80 3.87
CA PHE A 75 10.27 -34.64 3.09
C PHE A 75 10.44 -34.74 1.57
N GLU A 76 11.54 -35.34 1.09
CA GLU A 76 11.74 -35.60 -0.34
C GLU A 76 10.54 -36.34 -0.96
N GLY A 77 10.05 -35.82 -2.09
CA GLY A 77 8.90 -36.36 -2.81
C GLY A 77 7.54 -36.17 -2.13
N LYS A 78 7.46 -35.34 -1.07
CA LYS A 78 6.22 -35.00 -0.37
C LYS A 78 5.88 -33.53 -0.56
N THR A 79 4.59 -33.20 -0.53
CA THR A 79 4.07 -31.84 -0.63
C THR A 79 3.40 -31.43 0.67
N ILE A 80 3.66 -30.20 1.10
CA ILE A 80 3.03 -29.57 2.25
C ILE A 80 2.33 -28.33 1.74
N TYR A 81 1.03 -28.24 1.99
CA TYR A 81 0.18 -27.11 1.64
C TYR A 81 -0.06 -26.25 2.88
N LEU A 82 0.03 -24.94 2.70
CA LEU A 82 -0.52 -24.00 3.65
C LEU A 82 -1.95 -23.66 3.23
N ASP A 83 -2.93 -23.93 4.10
CA ASP A 83 -4.36 -23.70 3.85
C ASP A 83 -4.90 -22.51 4.68
N ASN A 84 -4.02 -21.81 5.41
CA ASN A 84 -4.39 -20.67 6.25
C ASN A 84 -3.22 -19.70 6.43
N ASP A 85 -3.52 -18.42 6.65
CA ASP A 85 -2.51 -17.44 7.06
C ASP A 85 -2.07 -17.72 8.50
N LEU A 86 -0.76 -17.63 8.77
CA LEU A 86 -0.14 -17.92 10.06
C LEU A 86 0.55 -16.67 10.62
N ASP A 87 0.40 -16.44 11.92
CA ASP A 87 1.14 -15.42 12.65
C ASP A 87 2.12 -16.06 13.64
N LEU A 88 3.41 -15.80 13.44
CA LEU A 88 4.50 -16.31 14.28
C LEU A 88 4.88 -15.34 15.42
N SER A 89 4.10 -14.29 15.65
CA SER A 89 4.39 -13.29 16.67
C SER A 89 4.50 -13.88 18.09
N GLY A 90 5.29 -13.21 18.93
CA GLY A 90 5.41 -13.55 20.36
C GLY A 90 6.43 -14.65 20.69
N CYS A 91 6.97 -15.35 19.71
CA CYS A 91 7.94 -16.44 19.91
C CYS A 91 9.18 -16.32 19.02
N GLN A 92 10.30 -16.89 19.46
CA GLN A 92 11.51 -17.00 18.63
C GLN A 92 11.40 -18.21 17.71
N TRP A 93 11.55 -17.99 16.40
CA TRP A 93 11.41 -19.02 15.40
C TRP A 93 12.59 -20.00 15.40
N THR A 94 12.28 -21.28 15.19
CA THR A 94 13.28 -22.32 14.88
C THR A 94 13.20 -22.67 13.39
N PRO A 95 14.23 -22.38 12.59
CA PRO A 95 14.22 -22.63 11.16
C PRO A 95 13.96 -24.09 10.79
N ILE A 96 13.26 -24.30 9.68
CA ILE A 96 13.09 -25.63 9.08
C ILE A 96 14.40 -26.00 8.38
N GLY A 97 15.14 -26.97 8.92
CA GLY A 97 16.43 -27.39 8.39
C GLY A 97 17.62 -26.65 9.01
N ASN A 98 18.02 -27.05 10.21
CA ASN A 98 19.11 -26.42 10.97
C ASN A 98 20.48 -27.10 10.82
N GLY A 99 20.66 -27.90 9.77
CA GLY A 99 21.90 -28.62 9.49
C GLY A 99 22.69 -28.04 8.32
N SER A 100 22.99 -28.92 7.37
CA SER A 100 23.73 -28.66 6.14
C SER A 100 23.06 -29.40 4.97
N ASN A 101 23.57 -29.27 3.76
CA ASN A 101 23.10 -30.05 2.61
C ASN A 101 23.36 -31.58 2.71
N PHE A 102 24.00 -32.06 3.79
CA PHE A 102 24.22 -33.50 4.03
C PHE A 102 23.26 -34.10 5.07
N GLY A 103 22.50 -33.28 5.79
CA GLY A 103 21.49 -33.75 6.73
C GLY A 103 20.82 -32.63 7.52
N ARG A 104 19.58 -32.88 7.95
CA ARG A 104 18.68 -31.86 8.55
C ARG A 104 18.44 -30.68 7.61
N TYR A 105 18.02 -31.01 6.40
CA TYR A 105 17.59 -30.08 5.34
C TYR A 105 16.16 -30.45 4.90
N PHE A 106 15.47 -29.47 4.32
CA PHE A 106 14.20 -29.68 3.64
C PHE A 106 14.43 -29.98 2.16
N ALA A 107 13.76 -31.01 1.63
CA ALA A 107 13.80 -31.41 0.22
C ALA A 107 12.40 -31.77 -0.33
N GLY A 108 11.34 -31.38 0.38
CA GLY A 108 9.97 -31.52 -0.10
C GLY A 108 9.50 -30.31 -0.92
N THR A 109 8.23 -30.32 -1.32
CA THR A 109 7.55 -29.13 -1.84
C THR A 109 6.76 -28.47 -0.72
N PHE A 110 7.02 -27.20 -0.45
CA PHE A 110 6.20 -26.35 0.40
C PHE A 110 5.44 -25.37 -0.49
N ASP A 111 4.13 -25.61 -0.65
CA ASP A 111 3.23 -24.76 -1.43
C ASP A 111 2.39 -23.90 -0.48
N GLY A 112 2.75 -22.62 -0.40
CA GLY A 112 2.04 -21.66 0.43
C GLY A 112 0.63 -21.33 -0.08
N GLN A 113 0.27 -21.69 -1.32
CA GLN A 113 -1.00 -21.32 -1.95
C GLN A 113 -1.36 -19.82 -1.83
N TYR A 114 -0.32 -18.97 -1.82
CA TYR A 114 -0.36 -17.52 -1.61
C TYR A 114 -0.83 -17.07 -0.23
N HIS A 115 -0.79 -17.96 0.76
CA HIS A 115 -0.98 -17.60 2.17
C HIS A 115 0.22 -16.85 2.75
N LYS A 116 -0.07 -16.12 3.81
CA LYS A 116 0.90 -15.30 4.55
C LYS A 116 1.43 -16.04 5.76
N ILE A 117 2.74 -15.89 6.00
CA ILE A 117 3.37 -16.15 7.30
C ILE A 117 3.88 -14.81 7.80
N THR A 118 3.32 -14.29 8.88
CA THR A 118 3.62 -12.94 9.39
C THR A 118 4.48 -12.98 10.64
N ASN A 119 5.20 -11.88 10.91
CA ASN A 119 5.93 -11.63 12.16
C ASN A 119 6.98 -12.69 12.51
N LEU A 120 7.66 -13.22 11.49
CA LEU A 120 8.80 -14.12 11.68
C LEU A 120 9.88 -13.41 12.51
N HIS A 121 10.13 -13.87 13.73
CA HIS A 121 11.10 -13.26 14.64
C HIS A 121 12.25 -14.23 14.96
N HIS A 122 13.48 -13.84 14.63
CA HIS A 122 14.67 -14.62 14.97
C HIS A 122 15.85 -13.71 15.33
N HIS A 123 16.20 -13.67 16.61
CA HIS A 123 17.36 -12.91 17.10
C HIS A 123 18.36 -13.88 17.70
N SER A 124 19.54 -13.94 17.10
CA SER A 124 20.64 -14.79 17.54
C SER A 124 21.89 -13.96 17.75
N THR A 125 22.69 -14.32 18.77
CA THR A 125 23.97 -13.67 19.08
C THR A 125 25.01 -14.69 19.50
N GLY A 126 26.25 -14.54 19.02
CA GLY A 126 27.42 -15.30 19.50
C GLY A 126 28.05 -16.20 18.43
N ASP A 127 29.06 -16.98 18.79
CA ASP A 127 29.91 -17.67 17.81
C ASP A 127 29.31 -18.99 17.26
N GLU A 128 28.09 -19.36 17.69
CA GLU A 128 27.45 -20.59 17.23
C GLU A 128 26.93 -20.46 15.80
N LEU A 129 27.10 -21.51 15.00
CA LEU A 129 26.54 -21.62 13.65
C LEU A 129 25.03 -21.86 13.73
N ILE A 130 24.24 -20.81 13.53
CA ILE A 130 22.78 -20.85 13.65
C ILE A 130 22.13 -20.56 12.29
N ARG A 131 20.96 -21.14 12.06
CA ARG A 131 20.10 -20.78 10.93
C ARG A 131 19.07 -19.74 11.38
N ASN A 132 18.64 -18.86 10.50
CA ASN A 132 17.93 -17.63 10.83
C ASN A 132 16.59 -17.51 10.11
N GLY A 133 16.53 -17.84 8.82
CA GLY A 133 15.32 -17.73 8.02
C GLY A 133 14.16 -18.64 8.43
N LEU A 134 13.03 -18.51 7.74
CA LEU A 134 11.91 -19.45 7.87
C LEU A 134 12.39 -20.89 7.65
N PHE A 135 13.16 -21.08 6.57
CA PHE A 135 13.94 -22.28 6.29
C PHE A 135 15.43 -22.00 6.55
N GLY A 136 16.13 -22.95 7.16
CA GLY A 136 17.58 -22.86 7.29
C GLY A 136 18.27 -23.41 6.06
N VAL A 137 17.94 -24.64 5.65
CA VAL A 137 18.53 -25.30 4.48
C VAL A 137 17.46 -25.98 3.66
N VAL A 138 17.37 -25.59 2.39
CA VAL A 138 16.61 -26.27 1.34
C VAL A 138 17.62 -26.90 0.39
N SER A 139 17.55 -28.22 0.19
CA SER A 139 18.49 -28.95 -0.66
C SER A 139 17.82 -29.45 -1.95
N ASP A 140 18.55 -30.24 -2.74
CA ASP A 140 18.11 -30.74 -4.04
C ASP A 140 16.78 -31.51 -3.91
N GLY A 141 15.87 -31.28 -4.86
CA GLY A 141 14.47 -31.72 -4.80
C GLY A 141 13.54 -30.83 -3.96
N GLY A 142 14.09 -29.91 -3.15
CA GLY A 142 13.32 -28.94 -2.38
C GLY A 142 12.69 -27.86 -3.26
N THR A 143 11.41 -27.55 -3.01
CA THR A 143 10.68 -26.46 -3.68
C THR A 143 9.95 -25.62 -2.65
N LEU A 144 10.16 -24.31 -2.64
CA LEU A 144 9.36 -23.34 -1.91
C LEU A 144 8.56 -22.54 -2.93
N LYS A 145 7.23 -22.50 -2.80
CA LYS A 145 6.42 -21.77 -3.77
C LYS A 145 5.17 -21.12 -3.22
N ASN A 146 4.72 -20.07 -3.91
CA ASN A 146 3.46 -19.37 -3.65
C ASN A 146 3.35 -18.94 -2.18
N LEU A 147 4.38 -18.29 -1.63
CA LEU A 147 4.46 -18.03 -0.19
C LEU A 147 4.87 -16.59 0.09
N LEU A 148 4.17 -15.94 1.03
CA LEU A 148 4.46 -14.57 1.43
C LEU A 148 4.92 -14.55 2.90
N VAL A 149 6.18 -14.18 3.14
CA VAL A 149 6.71 -13.97 4.49
C VAL A 149 6.74 -12.47 4.79
N ILE A 150 5.83 -12.00 5.63
CA ILE A 150 5.56 -10.58 5.84
C ILE A 150 6.04 -10.14 7.22
N ASP A 151 6.59 -8.93 7.29
CA ASP A 151 7.01 -8.29 8.55
C ASP A 151 7.98 -9.15 9.37
N ALA A 152 8.96 -9.76 8.70
CA ALA A 152 10.03 -10.47 9.39
C ALA A 152 10.92 -9.50 10.18
N ASP A 153 11.46 -9.95 11.31
CA ASP A 153 12.48 -9.25 12.10
C ASP A 153 13.57 -10.25 12.49
N ILE A 154 14.64 -10.26 11.70
CA ILE A 154 15.77 -11.16 11.86
C ILE A 154 17.03 -10.37 12.22
N ALA A 155 17.66 -10.75 13.34
CA ALA A 155 18.99 -10.31 13.72
C ALA A 155 19.92 -11.53 13.74
N SER A 156 20.69 -11.70 12.67
CA SER A 156 21.64 -12.79 12.50
C SER A 156 23.01 -12.38 13.02
N ASN A 157 23.13 -12.11 14.32
CA ASN A 157 24.40 -11.69 14.92
C ASN A 157 25.21 -12.89 15.43
N ASP A 158 25.13 -13.98 14.68
CA ASP A 158 25.67 -15.30 14.99
C ASP A 158 26.84 -15.69 14.06
N GLY A 159 27.56 -16.77 14.40
CA GLY A 159 28.74 -17.22 13.65
C GLY A 159 28.45 -17.83 12.26
N SER A 160 27.19 -17.99 11.84
CA SER A 160 26.83 -18.48 10.50
C SER A 160 27.27 -17.50 9.42
N LEU A 161 27.69 -18.03 8.27
CA LEU A 161 27.94 -17.21 7.09
C LEU A 161 26.65 -16.80 6.38
N LEU A 162 25.51 -17.43 6.67
CA LEU A 162 24.32 -17.39 5.81
C LEU A 162 23.13 -16.82 6.56
N ALA A 163 22.45 -15.84 5.95
CA ALA A 163 21.24 -15.27 6.51
C ALA A 163 20.28 -14.79 5.40
N GLY A 164 19.08 -15.36 5.37
CA GLY A 164 18.00 -14.90 4.49
C GLY A 164 16.64 -14.98 5.18
N ILE A 165 15.67 -14.16 4.77
CA ILE A 165 14.35 -14.16 5.40
C ILE A 165 13.59 -15.45 5.10
N LEU A 166 13.52 -15.85 3.83
CA LEU A 166 12.82 -17.07 3.42
C LEU A 166 13.70 -18.29 3.68
N ALA A 167 14.95 -18.25 3.23
CA ALA A 167 15.91 -19.34 3.41
C ALA A 167 17.33 -18.84 3.63
N ASP A 168 18.10 -19.44 4.53
CA ASP A 168 19.52 -19.10 4.60
C ASP A 168 20.32 -19.72 3.45
N TRP A 169 20.03 -20.98 3.11
CA TRP A 169 20.72 -21.71 2.05
C TRP A 169 19.76 -22.51 1.18
N VAL A 170 19.82 -22.28 -0.14
CA VAL A 170 19.16 -23.10 -1.16
C VAL A 170 20.20 -23.75 -2.07
N ASP A 171 20.36 -25.08 -1.96
CA ASP A 171 21.33 -25.89 -2.72
C ASP A 171 20.62 -26.81 -3.71
N GLY A 172 20.55 -26.41 -4.98
CA GLY A 172 19.86 -27.18 -6.04
C GLY A 172 18.33 -27.13 -5.98
N GLY A 173 17.74 -26.37 -5.05
CA GLY A 173 16.30 -26.24 -4.88
C GLY A 173 15.62 -25.22 -5.82
N THR A 174 14.29 -25.15 -5.77
CA THR A 174 13.49 -24.16 -6.51
C THR A 174 12.76 -23.22 -5.55
N VAL A 175 12.78 -21.92 -5.85
CA VAL A 175 11.99 -20.90 -5.15
C VAL A 175 11.18 -20.15 -6.19
N GLU A 176 9.85 -20.25 -6.14
CA GLU A 176 8.97 -19.64 -7.14
C GLU A 176 7.77 -18.90 -6.54
N ASN A 177 7.45 -17.72 -7.06
CA ASN A 177 6.30 -16.93 -6.60
C ASN A 177 6.30 -16.65 -5.09
N CYS A 178 7.48 -16.32 -4.55
CA CYS A 178 7.65 -16.00 -3.14
C CYS A 178 7.93 -14.51 -2.94
N TYR A 179 7.44 -13.97 -1.81
CA TYR A 179 7.64 -12.59 -1.42
C TYR A 179 8.12 -12.46 0.02
N THR A 180 9.04 -11.53 0.29
CA THR A 180 9.47 -11.20 1.65
C THR A 180 9.38 -9.70 1.95
N SER A 181 9.01 -9.35 3.18
CA SER A 181 9.12 -7.99 3.74
C SER A 181 9.61 -8.01 5.18
N GLY A 182 9.84 -6.81 5.74
CA GLY A 182 10.38 -6.64 7.09
C GLY A 182 11.86 -6.28 7.07
N LYS A 183 12.63 -6.84 7.99
CA LYS A 183 14.02 -6.48 8.25
C LYS A 183 14.87 -7.73 8.50
N ILE A 184 16.07 -7.72 7.93
CA ILE A 184 17.15 -8.63 8.26
C ILE A 184 18.44 -7.82 8.51
N GLU A 185 19.11 -8.08 9.63
CA GLU A 185 20.36 -7.42 9.97
C GLU A 185 21.48 -8.37 10.40
N ASN A 186 22.71 -8.00 10.03
CA ASN A 186 23.97 -8.56 10.49
C ASN A 186 24.85 -7.48 11.15
N ASN A 187 25.60 -7.85 12.18
CA ASN A 187 26.62 -6.99 12.78
C ASN A 187 27.94 -7.71 13.14
N VAL A 188 28.12 -8.97 12.71
CA VAL A 188 29.33 -9.74 12.98
C VAL A 188 29.78 -10.55 11.76
N GLY A 189 31.09 -10.71 11.64
CA GLY A 189 31.72 -11.73 10.81
C GLY A 189 31.49 -11.58 9.31
N ASP A 190 31.84 -12.62 8.55
CA ASP A 190 31.69 -12.69 7.10
C ASP A 190 30.30 -13.26 6.72
N LYS A 191 29.37 -12.40 6.30
CA LYS A 191 27.99 -12.81 6.03
C LYS A 191 27.52 -12.60 4.60
N MET A 192 26.81 -13.61 4.11
CA MET A 192 26.00 -13.64 2.91
C MET A 192 24.57 -13.33 3.30
N VAL A 193 24.19 -12.05 3.22
CA VAL A 193 22.89 -11.56 3.67
C VAL A 193 22.01 -11.26 2.46
N GLY A 194 20.82 -11.86 2.40
CA GLY A 194 19.82 -11.58 1.38
C GLY A 194 18.44 -11.28 1.96
N GLY A 195 17.71 -10.35 1.35
CA GLY A 195 16.32 -10.07 1.74
C GLY A 195 15.36 -11.24 1.46
N LEU A 196 15.74 -12.17 0.59
CA LEU A 196 15.01 -13.41 0.32
C LEU A 196 15.82 -14.64 0.74
N ILE A 197 17.03 -14.80 0.19
CA ILE A 197 17.90 -15.97 0.39
C ILE A 197 19.31 -15.52 0.78
N GLY A 198 19.92 -16.12 1.81
CA GLY A 198 21.32 -15.84 2.16
C GLY A 198 22.29 -16.27 1.06
N GLN A 199 22.28 -17.57 0.74
CA GLN A 199 23.12 -18.16 -0.29
C GLN A 199 22.35 -19.13 -1.19
N CYS A 200 22.65 -19.07 -2.48
CA CYS A 200 22.26 -20.08 -3.46
C CYS A 200 23.48 -20.87 -3.95
N THR A 201 23.33 -22.18 -4.13
CA THR A 201 24.36 -23.04 -4.74
C THR A 201 23.79 -24.03 -5.74
N GLY A 202 24.66 -24.58 -6.59
CA GLY A 202 24.27 -25.64 -7.52
C GLY A 202 23.21 -25.18 -8.52
N SER A 203 22.31 -26.10 -8.89
CA SER A 203 21.25 -25.91 -9.89
C SER A 203 20.06 -25.06 -9.42
N THR A 204 20.20 -24.29 -8.35
CA THR A 204 19.10 -23.49 -7.76
C THR A 204 18.42 -22.60 -8.80
N GLN A 205 17.09 -22.49 -8.71
CA GLN A 205 16.27 -21.65 -9.58
C GLN A 205 15.39 -20.73 -8.73
N VAL A 206 15.53 -19.42 -8.92
CA VAL A 206 14.70 -18.40 -8.28
C VAL A 206 13.89 -17.69 -9.36
N LYS A 207 12.56 -17.79 -9.29
CA LYS A 207 11.67 -17.34 -10.37
C LYS A 207 10.46 -16.60 -9.84
N GLY A 208 10.09 -15.47 -10.43
CA GLY A 208 8.83 -14.81 -10.04
C GLY A 208 8.84 -14.34 -8.59
N CYS A 209 9.97 -13.94 -8.02
CA CYS A 209 10.07 -13.60 -6.59
C CYS A 209 10.25 -12.09 -6.36
N GLY A 210 9.75 -11.60 -5.22
CA GLY A 210 9.81 -10.18 -4.85
C GLY A 210 10.33 -9.96 -3.43
N SER A 211 10.90 -8.79 -3.14
CA SER A 211 11.17 -8.40 -1.76
C SER A 211 11.19 -6.88 -1.56
N ASP A 212 10.56 -6.45 -0.46
CA ASP A 212 10.68 -5.09 0.10
C ASP A 212 11.50 -5.06 1.40
N ALA A 213 12.25 -6.12 1.68
CA ALA A 213 13.02 -6.22 2.90
C ALA A 213 14.02 -5.07 3.07
N THR A 214 14.18 -4.64 4.31
CA THR A 214 15.29 -3.80 4.75
C THR A 214 16.47 -4.71 5.12
N VAL A 215 17.51 -4.71 4.30
CA VAL A 215 18.70 -5.54 4.45
C VAL A 215 19.85 -4.70 4.99
N ILE A 216 20.37 -5.06 6.16
CA ILE A 216 21.38 -4.25 6.85
C ILE A 216 22.60 -5.11 7.19
N SER A 217 23.78 -4.70 6.73
CA SER A 217 25.05 -5.12 7.31
C SER A 217 25.70 -3.94 8.02
N THR A 218 25.97 -4.12 9.31
CA THR A 218 26.66 -3.14 10.15
C THR A 218 28.08 -3.53 10.53
N GLU A 219 28.54 -4.71 10.12
CA GLU A 219 29.94 -5.11 10.23
C GLU A 219 30.81 -4.08 9.48
N SER A 220 31.92 -3.70 10.09
CA SER A 220 32.82 -2.66 9.60
C SER A 220 34.30 -2.99 9.79
N ASP A 221 34.62 -4.11 10.44
CA ASP A 221 35.98 -4.62 10.54
C ASP A 221 36.55 -4.91 9.15
N GLU A 222 37.80 -4.51 8.93
CA GLU A 222 38.51 -4.69 7.66
C GLU A 222 38.92 -6.15 7.43
N ASP A 223 38.96 -6.97 8.49
CA ASP A 223 39.29 -8.40 8.42
C ASP A 223 38.08 -9.27 8.01
N HIS A 224 36.88 -8.68 7.88
CA HIS A 224 35.66 -9.35 7.46
C HIS A 224 35.12 -8.78 6.14
N VAL A 225 34.40 -9.61 5.37
CA VAL A 225 33.78 -9.24 4.10
C VAL A 225 32.40 -9.86 3.99
N ASP A 226 31.38 -8.99 3.96
CA ASP A 226 30.01 -9.39 3.67
C ASP A 226 29.75 -9.41 2.16
N THR A 227 28.76 -10.20 1.78
CA THR A 227 28.10 -10.10 0.48
C THR A 227 26.62 -9.86 0.71
N VAL A 228 26.14 -8.68 0.32
CA VAL A 228 24.80 -8.21 0.67
C VAL A 228 23.96 -8.04 -0.59
N GLY A 229 22.84 -8.75 -0.65
CA GLY A 229 21.89 -8.69 -1.75
C GLY A 229 20.51 -8.24 -1.31
N GLY A 230 19.82 -7.46 -2.14
CA GLY A 230 18.41 -7.17 -1.94
C GLY A 230 17.56 -8.44 -1.95
N LEU A 231 17.82 -9.38 -2.87
CA LEU A 231 17.20 -10.72 -2.86
C LEU A 231 18.15 -11.78 -2.33
N ILE A 232 19.32 -11.93 -2.95
CA ILE A 232 20.24 -13.05 -2.68
C ILE A 232 21.59 -12.49 -2.25
N GLY A 233 22.09 -12.89 -1.09
CA GLY A 233 23.42 -12.48 -0.62
C GLY A 233 24.50 -12.93 -1.60
N GLN A 234 24.75 -14.23 -1.70
CA GLN A 234 25.80 -14.77 -2.54
C GLN A 234 25.37 -15.99 -3.35
N TRP A 235 26.01 -16.20 -4.50
CA TRP A 235 25.90 -17.43 -5.27
C TRP A 235 27.26 -18.11 -5.44
N GLU A 236 27.31 -19.41 -5.20
CA GLU A 236 28.51 -20.23 -5.46
C GLU A 236 28.19 -21.55 -6.19
N ASN A 237 29.20 -22.11 -6.86
CA ASN A 237 29.13 -23.46 -7.45
C ASN A 237 27.95 -23.64 -8.41
N SER A 238 27.73 -22.68 -9.32
CA SER A 238 26.65 -22.79 -10.31
C SER A 238 26.70 -24.08 -11.14
N ALA A 239 25.54 -24.44 -11.67
CA ALA A 239 25.30 -25.51 -12.62
C ALA A 239 24.46 -24.97 -13.79
N ASP A 240 24.23 -25.77 -14.83
CA ASP A 240 23.67 -25.27 -16.10
C ASP A 240 22.28 -24.61 -15.98
N SER A 241 21.50 -24.96 -14.94
CA SER A 241 20.17 -24.38 -14.68
C SER A 241 20.16 -23.26 -13.62
N SER A 242 21.32 -22.84 -13.09
CA SER A 242 21.41 -21.78 -12.08
C SER A 242 20.81 -20.48 -12.60
N SER A 243 19.73 -20.00 -11.97
CA SER A 243 19.03 -18.84 -12.50
C SER A 243 18.28 -18.00 -11.46
N ILE A 244 18.19 -16.70 -11.75
CA ILE A 244 17.35 -15.69 -11.12
C ILE A 244 16.55 -15.04 -12.24
N THR A 245 15.26 -15.32 -12.32
CA THR A 245 14.42 -14.91 -13.45
C THR A 245 13.16 -14.25 -12.98
N ASP A 246 12.73 -13.20 -13.66
CA ASP A 246 11.46 -12.53 -13.35
C ASP A 246 11.37 -12.16 -11.87
N CYS A 247 12.36 -11.45 -11.32
CA CYS A 247 12.39 -11.11 -9.90
C CYS A 247 12.46 -9.60 -9.69
N TRP A 248 12.00 -9.10 -8.55
CA TRP A 248 12.07 -7.69 -8.24
C TRP A 248 12.52 -7.39 -6.81
N PHE A 249 13.23 -6.27 -6.63
CA PHE A 249 13.59 -5.73 -5.32
C PHE A 249 13.15 -4.28 -5.19
N GLY A 250 12.32 -3.99 -4.20
CA GLY A 250 11.76 -2.66 -3.89
C GLY A 250 12.18 -2.10 -2.52
N GLY A 251 12.89 -2.90 -1.72
CA GLY A 251 13.27 -2.57 -0.34
C GLY A 251 14.44 -1.60 -0.20
N SER A 252 15.29 -1.86 0.80
CA SER A 252 16.51 -1.07 1.01
C SER A 252 17.69 -1.94 1.42
N VAL A 253 18.90 -1.51 1.06
CA VAL A 253 20.15 -2.17 1.44
C VAL A 253 21.11 -1.13 2.04
N SER A 254 21.73 -1.46 3.16
CA SER A 254 22.81 -0.66 3.75
C SER A 254 23.95 -1.55 4.21
N CYS A 255 25.18 -1.23 3.82
CA CYS A 255 26.38 -1.98 4.19
C CYS A 255 27.47 -1.05 4.73
N LYS A 256 28.02 -1.36 5.92
CA LYS A 256 29.07 -0.53 6.54
C LYS A 256 30.50 -0.96 6.23
N ASN A 257 30.69 -2.15 5.70
CA ASN A 257 32.01 -2.67 5.36
C ASN A 257 32.44 -2.15 3.96
N ILE A 258 33.69 -1.71 3.84
CA ILE A 258 34.25 -1.09 2.63
C ILE A 258 34.76 -2.09 1.58
N TYR A 259 34.86 -3.37 1.93
CA TYR A 259 35.30 -4.46 1.05
C TYR A 259 34.15 -5.30 0.53
N SER A 260 32.97 -5.15 1.14
CA SER A 260 31.79 -5.96 0.84
C SER A 260 31.21 -5.66 -0.53
N ALA A 261 30.74 -6.70 -1.20
CA ALA A 261 29.99 -6.57 -2.44
C ALA A 261 28.50 -6.35 -2.13
N VAL A 262 27.89 -5.37 -2.79
CA VAL A 262 26.50 -5.00 -2.56
C VAL A 262 25.73 -5.03 -3.88
N GLY A 263 24.59 -5.72 -3.92
CA GLY A 263 23.75 -5.86 -5.10
C GLY A 263 22.26 -5.71 -4.77
N GLY A 264 21.47 -5.14 -5.67
CA GLY A 264 20.02 -5.07 -5.48
C GLY A 264 19.30 -6.40 -5.75
N ILE A 265 19.81 -7.23 -6.67
CA ILE A 265 19.28 -8.59 -6.90
C ILE A 265 20.18 -9.62 -6.22
N LEU A 266 21.44 -9.71 -6.65
CA LEU A 266 22.43 -10.65 -6.14
C LEU A 266 23.68 -9.89 -5.71
N GLY A 267 24.11 -10.01 -4.46
CA GLY A 267 25.30 -9.33 -3.96
C GLY A 267 26.54 -9.68 -4.78
N ALA A 268 26.90 -10.98 -4.83
CA ALA A 268 27.95 -11.45 -5.72
C ALA A 268 27.79 -12.93 -6.14
N ASN A 269 28.33 -13.28 -7.29
CA ASN A 269 28.57 -14.66 -7.70
C ASN A 269 30.08 -14.94 -7.76
N PHE A 270 30.53 -15.93 -6.99
CA PHE A 270 31.91 -16.39 -6.96
C PHE A 270 32.01 -17.83 -7.42
N GLU A 271 32.85 -18.07 -8.42
CA GLU A 271 33.00 -19.38 -9.08
C GLU A 271 34.47 -19.78 -9.06
N ASN A 272 34.93 -20.46 -8.00
CA ASN A 272 36.34 -20.85 -7.92
C ASN A 272 36.65 -22.24 -7.41
N PHE A 273 35.78 -22.87 -6.65
CA PHE A 273 36.23 -24.00 -5.86
C PHE A 273 36.26 -25.33 -6.64
N SER A 274 35.70 -25.37 -7.85
CA SER A 274 35.71 -26.59 -8.69
C SER A 274 35.36 -26.34 -10.17
N GLY A 275 36.37 -26.08 -11.00
CA GLY A 275 36.27 -26.16 -12.46
C GLY A 275 35.56 -24.99 -13.17
N ASN A 276 35.35 -25.15 -14.47
CA ASN A 276 34.74 -24.15 -15.34
C ASN A 276 33.21 -24.12 -15.14
N ARG A 277 32.74 -23.52 -14.04
CA ARG A 277 31.32 -23.36 -13.70
C ARG A 277 30.60 -22.43 -14.69
N PRO A 278 29.34 -22.65 -15.06
CA PRO A 278 28.67 -21.88 -16.12
C PRO A 278 28.38 -20.42 -15.72
N GLY A 279 28.25 -20.11 -14.43
CA GLY A 279 27.73 -18.83 -13.95
C GLY A 279 26.22 -18.86 -13.77
N VAL A 280 25.64 -17.74 -13.34
CA VAL A 280 24.20 -17.62 -13.03
C VAL A 280 23.50 -16.82 -14.11
N ILE A 281 22.38 -17.35 -14.62
CA ILE A 281 21.51 -16.63 -15.55
C ILE A 281 20.66 -15.65 -14.74
N ILE A 282 20.76 -14.35 -15.03
CA ILE A 282 19.92 -13.31 -14.40
C ILE A 282 19.14 -12.63 -15.50
N LYS A 283 17.82 -12.82 -15.51
CA LYS A 283 16.99 -12.35 -16.62
C LYS A 283 15.72 -11.67 -16.14
N ASN A 284 15.34 -10.58 -16.80
CA ASN A 284 14.06 -9.90 -16.60
C ASN A 284 13.83 -9.50 -15.12
N CYS A 285 14.89 -9.07 -14.45
CA CYS A 285 14.84 -8.66 -13.05
C CYS A 285 14.82 -7.14 -12.92
N ILE A 286 14.12 -6.61 -11.92
CA ILE A 286 13.97 -5.17 -11.71
C ILE A 286 14.40 -4.76 -10.29
N VAL A 287 15.23 -3.73 -10.20
CA VAL A 287 15.47 -3.01 -8.95
C VAL A 287 14.73 -1.70 -9.00
N ALA A 288 13.65 -1.61 -8.24
CA ALA A 288 12.69 -0.51 -8.25
C ALA A 288 12.92 0.52 -7.13
N THR A 289 14.07 0.43 -6.47
CA THR A 289 14.46 1.28 -5.34
C THR A 289 15.78 1.97 -5.62
N LYS A 290 15.94 3.18 -5.10
CA LYS A 290 17.24 3.85 -5.03
C LYS A 290 17.90 3.70 -3.66
N ASN A 291 17.28 3.03 -2.70
CA ASN A 291 17.74 2.98 -1.32
C ASN A 291 18.79 1.88 -1.11
N ILE A 292 19.83 1.85 -1.94
CA ILE A 292 20.97 0.94 -1.82
C ILE A 292 22.20 1.78 -1.52
N THR A 293 22.77 1.61 -0.33
CA THR A 293 23.86 2.44 0.17
C THR A 293 24.96 1.59 0.79
N GLY A 294 26.17 2.12 0.81
CA GLY A 294 27.36 1.41 1.28
C GLY A 294 28.45 2.36 1.71
N ALA A 295 29.34 1.90 2.60
CA ALA A 295 30.50 2.67 3.04
C ALA A 295 31.50 2.92 1.89
N GLU A 296 31.61 1.98 0.95
CA GLU A 296 32.35 2.14 -0.30
C GLU A 296 31.37 2.08 -1.48
N PRO A 297 30.87 3.24 -1.96
CA PRO A 297 29.89 3.32 -3.04
C PRO A 297 30.32 2.64 -4.35
N GLY A 298 31.63 2.46 -4.58
CA GLY A 298 32.15 1.77 -5.76
C GLY A 298 31.87 0.27 -5.80
N ASN A 299 31.57 -0.36 -4.65
CA ASN A 299 31.24 -1.79 -4.57
C ASN A 299 29.74 -2.07 -4.76
N ILE A 300 28.93 -1.02 -4.94
CA ILE A 300 27.49 -1.17 -5.13
C ILE A 300 27.19 -1.42 -6.59
N THR A 301 26.37 -2.44 -6.81
CA THR A 301 25.74 -2.73 -8.10
C THR A 301 24.23 -2.68 -7.98
N TRP A 302 23.53 -2.21 -9.02
CA TRP A 302 22.06 -2.30 -9.03
C TRP A 302 21.61 -3.75 -9.12
N ILE A 303 22.13 -4.52 -10.06
CA ILE A 303 21.73 -5.92 -10.26
C ILE A 303 22.69 -6.85 -9.52
N THR A 304 23.97 -6.88 -9.92
CA THR A 304 24.94 -7.85 -9.37
C THR A 304 26.40 -7.62 -9.75
N ALA A 305 27.32 -8.24 -9.00
CA ALA A 305 28.70 -8.51 -9.40
C ALA A 305 28.93 -10.03 -9.64
N VAL A 306 29.45 -10.42 -10.80
CA VAL A 306 29.54 -11.84 -11.21
C VAL A 306 30.85 -12.17 -11.92
N VAL A 307 31.39 -13.38 -11.72
CA VAL A 307 32.57 -13.85 -12.48
C VAL A 307 32.24 -14.11 -13.96
N LYS A 308 31.04 -14.64 -14.24
CA LYS A 308 30.56 -14.95 -15.61
C LYS A 308 29.21 -14.29 -15.89
N PRO A 309 29.20 -13.20 -16.67
CA PRO A 309 27.98 -12.44 -16.88
C PRO A 309 27.01 -13.14 -17.84
N HIS A 310 25.85 -13.51 -17.32
CA HIS A 310 24.68 -13.94 -18.08
C HIS A 310 23.45 -13.12 -17.66
N VAL A 311 23.59 -11.79 -17.75
CA VAL A 311 22.56 -10.83 -17.36
C VAL A 311 21.87 -10.27 -18.61
N THR A 312 20.55 -10.36 -18.70
CA THR A 312 19.78 -9.74 -19.80
C THR A 312 18.45 -9.17 -19.31
N ASP A 313 17.92 -8.20 -20.05
CA ASP A 313 16.57 -7.67 -19.88
C ASP A 313 16.27 -7.12 -18.47
N CYS A 314 17.31 -6.78 -17.70
CA CYS A 314 17.12 -6.25 -16.35
C CYS A 314 16.81 -4.74 -16.38
N ILE A 315 16.20 -4.23 -15.32
CA ILE A 315 15.80 -2.83 -15.20
C ILE A 315 16.32 -2.27 -13.87
N TRP A 316 16.91 -1.07 -13.90
CA TRP A 316 17.50 -0.45 -12.70
C TRP A 316 17.37 1.09 -12.72
N PRO A 317 17.64 1.78 -11.61
CA PRO A 317 17.61 3.24 -11.56
C PRO A 317 18.66 3.92 -12.45
N ASP A 318 18.26 5.00 -13.11
CA ASP A 318 19.16 5.81 -13.96
C ASP A 318 20.08 6.76 -13.20
N THR A 319 19.94 6.83 -11.88
CA THR A 319 20.65 7.77 -11.00
C THR A 319 20.87 7.14 -9.63
N PRO A 320 21.97 7.52 -8.92
CA PRO A 320 22.25 7.05 -7.57
C PRO A 320 21.21 7.54 -6.54
N PRO A 321 21.21 7.02 -5.30
CA PRO A 321 20.41 7.54 -4.20
C PRO A 321 20.67 9.03 -3.95
N ASP A 322 19.64 9.72 -3.45
CA ASP A 322 19.74 11.13 -3.11
C ASP A 322 20.87 11.39 -2.10
N GLY A 323 21.71 12.37 -2.41
CA GLY A 323 22.86 12.74 -1.56
C GLY A 323 24.10 11.87 -1.75
N VAL A 324 24.05 10.83 -2.58
CA VAL A 324 25.25 10.10 -3.01
C VAL A 324 25.83 10.76 -4.25
N THR A 325 27.06 11.27 -4.12
CA THR A 325 27.87 11.74 -5.24
C THR A 325 29.06 10.82 -5.39
N LEU A 326 29.15 10.13 -6.53
CA LEU A 326 30.36 9.43 -6.94
C LEU A 326 31.28 10.44 -7.61
N ASP A 327 32.53 10.47 -7.17
CA ASP A 327 33.55 11.33 -7.75
C ASP A 327 34.11 10.68 -9.03
N GLU A 328 33.97 11.35 -10.18
CA GLU A 328 34.48 10.85 -11.46
C GLU A 328 36.01 10.69 -11.46
N GLU A 329 36.74 11.43 -10.61
CA GLU A 329 38.18 11.24 -10.46
C GLU A 329 38.51 9.90 -9.77
N LYS A 330 37.72 9.51 -8.76
CA LYS A 330 37.86 8.22 -8.05
C LYS A 330 37.23 7.04 -8.81
N TYR A 331 36.13 7.26 -9.52
CA TYR A 331 35.36 6.24 -10.25
C TYR A 331 35.05 6.67 -11.69
N PRO A 332 36.06 6.75 -12.57
CA PRO A 332 35.87 7.27 -13.93
C PRO A 332 34.93 6.43 -14.79
N ASP A 333 34.80 5.13 -14.50
CA ASP A 333 34.07 4.19 -15.34
C ASP A 333 32.54 4.24 -15.16
N ASN A 334 32.06 4.80 -14.04
CA ASN A 334 30.66 4.72 -13.64
C ASN A 334 29.85 6.01 -13.86
N LYS A 335 30.49 7.07 -14.41
CA LYS A 335 29.86 8.36 -14.79
C LYS A 335 28.98 8.96 -13.69
N GLY A 336 29.40 8.83 -12.43
CA GLY A 336 28.66 9.37 -11.30
C GLY A 336 27.45 8.54 -10.85
N ASN A 337 27.32 7.28 -11.30
CA ASN A 337 26.24 6.37 -10.91
C ASN A 337 26.80 5.01 -10.45
N TYR A 338 26.02 4.20 -9.75
CA TYR A 338 26.38 2.81 -9.49
C TYR A 338 26.46 2.03 -10.80
N LEU A 339 27.37 1.07 -10.87
CA LEU A 339 27.32 0.06 -11.92
C LEU A 339 26.02 -0.73 -11.77
N ALA A 340 25.40 -1.14 -12.86
CA ALA A 340 24.27 -2.04 -12.80
C ALA A 340 24.74 -3.49 -12.69
N VAL A 341 25.72 -3.84 -13.52
CA VAL A 341 26.31 -5.18 -13.56
C VAL A 341 27.82 -5.05 -13.64
N THR A 342 28.51 -5.76 -12.75
CA THR A 342 29.97 -5.84 -12.76
C THR A 342 30.40 -7.25 -13.13
N LYS A 343 31.26 -7.36 -14.15
CA LYS A 343 32.04 -8.58 -14.36
C LYS A 343 33.28 -8.54 -13.46
N LEU A 344 33.47 -9.56 -12.64
CA LEU A 344 34.59 -9.66 -11.72
C LEU A 344 35.81 -10.31 -12.38
N VAL A 345 36.97 -9.70 -12.20
CA VAL A 345 38.29 -10.30 -12.39
C VAL A 345 38.80 -10.68 -11.01
N VAL A 346 38.93 -11.99 -10.76
CA VAL A 346 39.32 -12.50 -9.45
C VAL A 346 40.74 -13.07 -9.51
N ASP A 347 41.57 -12.62 -8.58
CA ASP A 347 42.87 -13.21 -8.27
C ASP A 347 42.72 -14.00 -6.96
N TRP A 348 42.60 -15.31 -7.11
CA TRP A 348 42.39 -16.23 -5.99
C TRP A 348 43.64 -16.47 -5.15
N ASP A 349 44.83 -16.27 -5.72
CA ASP A 349 46.08 -16.38 -4.98
C ASP A 349 46.27 -15.14 -4.08
N ALA A 350 45.86 -13.97 -4.58
CA ALA A 350 45.87 -12.72 -3.81
C ALA A 350 44.63 -12.53 -2.92
N GLY A 351 43.55 -13.29 -3.15
CA GLY A 351 42.28 -13.12 -2.45
C GLY A 351 41.58 -11.80 -2.80
N THR A 352 41.70 -11.34 -4.05
CA THR A 352 41.13 -10.05 -4.49
C THR A 352 40.17 -10.22 -5.66
N ALA A 353 39.11 -9.42 -5.70
CA ALA A 353 38.18 -9.33 -6.82
C ALA A 353 37.99 -7.86 -7.20
N GLY A 354 38.09 -7.55 -8.49
CA GLY A 354 37.90 -6.20 -9.01
C GLY A 354 37.01 -6.19 -10.25
N ALA A 355 36.45 -5.03 -10.58
CA ALA A 355 35.67 -4.86 -11.80
C ALA A 355 36.56 -5.01 -13.05
N ASP A 356 36.09 -5.74 -14.06
CA ASP A 356 36.67 -5.77 -15.40
C ASP A 356 36.40 -4.42 -16.08
N PRO A 357 37.41 -3.57 -16.31
CA PRO A 357 37.21 -2.23 -16.88
C PRO A 357 36.79 -2.27 -18.35
N THR A 358 36.83 -3.44 -18.99
CA THR A 358 36.44 -3.62 -20.40
C THR A 358 35.02 -4.14 -20.58
N PHE A 359 34.34 -4.48 -19.48
CA PHE A 359 32.99 -5.03 -19.55
C PHE A 359 31.95 -3.94 -19.85
N ASP A 360 31.11 -4.20 -20.85
CA ASP A 360 30.01 -3.31 -21.23
C ASP A 360 28.66 -3.85 -20.73
N GLN A 361 28.14 -3.21 -19.68
CA GLN A 361 26.85 -3.53 -19.10
C GLN A 361 25.64 -3.12 -19.96
N SER A 362 25.82 -2.37 -21.06
CA SER A 362 24.71 -1.85 -21.87
C SER A 362 23.81 -2.95 -22.47
N SER A 363 24.34 -4.15 -22.63
CA SER A 363 23.61 -5.34 -23.09
C SER A 363 22.81 -6.05 -21.99
N CYS A 364 23.03 -5.70 -20.72
CA CYS A 364 22.43 -6.38 -19.57
C CYS A 364 20.99 -5.93 -19.30
N GLY A 365 20.58 -4.76 -19.81
CA GLY A 365 19.27 -4.20 -19.53
C GLY A 365 19.20 -2.68 -19.71
N THR A 366 18.21 -2.05 -19.06
CA THR A 366 17.87 -0.65 -19.26
C THR A 366 17.76 0.11 -17.94
N ALA A 367 18.39 1.29 -17.89
CA ALA A 367 18.23 2.22 -16.78
C ALA A 367 16.97 3.10 -16.97
N VAL A 368 16.21 3.33 -15.90
CA VAL A 368 14.96 4.13 -15.95
C VAL A 368 14.83 5.08 -14.75
N SER A 369 14.13 6.20 -14.95
CA SER A 369 13.75 7.15 -13.88
C SER A 369 12.31 6.98 -13.41
N ASN A 370 11.46 6.33 -14.20
CA ASN A 370 10.05 6.14 -13.90
C ASN A 370 9.62 4.68 -14.06
N PHE A 371 9.60 3.97 -12.94
CA PHE A 371 9.22 2.56 -12.89
C PHE A 371 7.72 2.33 -13.17
N THR A 372 6.84 3.32 -12.99
CA THR A 372 5.40 3.17 -13.29
C THR A 372 5.06 3.44 -14.75
N SER A 373 6.06 3.59 -15.63
CA SER A 373 5.81 3.83 -17.05
C SER A 373 5.28 2.59 -17.75
N ALA A 374 4.42 2.79 -18.74
CA ALA A 374 3.86 1.69 -19.54
C ALA A 374 4.95 0.89 -20.29
N ASP A 375 6.04 1.55 -20.68
CA ASP A 375 7.15 0.91 -21.38
C ASP A 375 7.92 -0.08 -20.48
N VAL A 376 8.09 0.23 -19.19
CA VAL A 376 8.72 -0.69 -18.21
C VAL A 376 7.87 -1.95 -18.07
N LEU A 377 6.56 -1.79 -17.86
CA LEU A 377 5.64 -2.94 -17.76
C LEU A 377 5.63 -3.77 -19.05
N ALA A 378 5.54 -3.12 -20.22
CA ALA A 378 5.50 -3.80 -21.51
C ALA A 378 6.80 -4.58 -21.78
N GLY A 379 7.96 -4.04 -21.39
CA GLY A 379 9.26 -4.72 -21.49
C GLY A 379 9.30 -5.99 -20.64
N LEU A 380 8.90 -5.90 -19.37
CA LEU A 380 8.83 -7.04 -18.46
C LEU A 380 7.86 -8.12 -18.98
N GLN A 381 6.69 -7.72 -19.46
CA GLN A 381 5.70 -8.64 -20.06
C GLN A 381 6.20 -9.32 -21.33
N THR A 382 6.97 -8.61 -22.16
CA THR A 382 7.53 -9.17 -23.41
C THR A 382 8.59 -10.24 -23.13
N ASN A 383 9.35 -10.06 -22.06
CA ASN A 383 10.50 -10.90 -21.71
C ASN A 383 10.20 -11.98 -20.66
N ALA A 384 8.97 -11.98 -20.14
CA ALA A 384 8.51 -12.86 -19.07
C ALA A 384 8.75 -14.34 -19.36
N GLY A 385 9.16 -15.08 -18.33
CA GLY A 385 9.20 -16.54 -18.36
C GLY A 385 7.81 -17.16 -18.56
N ALA A 386 7.79 -18.44 -18.90
CA ALA A 386 6.54 -19.19 -18.94
C ALA A 386 5.86 -19.17 -17.56
N ASP A 387 4.54 -19.00 -17.55
CA ASP A 387 3.71 -18.94 -16.34
C ASP A 387 4.01 -17.75 -15.40
N VAL A 388 4.72 -16.72 -15.88
CA VAL A 388 4.90 -15.43 -15.20
C VAL A 388 4.04 -14.37 -15.87
N GLU A 389 3.21 -13.68 -15.07
CA GLU A 389 2.39 -12.56 -15.53
C GLU A 389 2.70 -11.30 -14.73
N TRP A 390 3.37 -10.34 -15.38
CA TRP A 390 3.63 -9.01 -14.84
C TRP A 390 2.41 -8.09 -15.02
N VAL A 391 2.07 -7.33 -13.96
CA VAL A 391 1.00 -6.35 -13.92
C VAL A 391 1.51 -5.02 -13.35
N ALA A 392 0.74 -3.94 -13.51
CA ALA A 392 1.04 -2.68 -12.83
C ALA A 392 0.90 -2.86 -11.31
N GLY A 393 1.96 -2.52 -10.57
CA GLY A 393 1.96 -2.53 -9.11
C GLY A 393 2.08 -1.13 -8.51
N ILE A 394 2.19 -1.09 -7.18
CA ILE A 394 2.36 0.12 -6.39
C ILE A 394 3.81 0.60 -6.55
N GLY A 395 4.02 1.67 -7.32
CA GLY A 395 5.35 2.26 -7.54
C GLY A 395 6.20 1.57 -8.61
N HIS A 396 6.00 0.28 -8.88
CA HIS A 396 6.63 -0.47 -9.97
C HIS A 396 5.78 -1.69 -10.36
N PRO A 397 6.04 -2.36 -11.50
CA PRO A 397 5.38 -3.62 -11.85
C PRO A 397 5.62 -4.72 -10.82
N THR A 398 4.61 -5.55 -10.61
CA THR A 398 4.68 -6.77 -9.79
C THR A 398 3.98 -7.92 -10.53
N PHE A 399 3.71 -9.04 -9.86
CA PHE A 399 3.05 -10.21 -10.43
C PHE A 399 1.55 -10.21 -10.15
N VAL A 400 0.78 -10.86 -11.04
CA VAL A 400 -0.69 -10.97 -10.90
C VAL A 400 -1.15 -11.64 -9.60
N TRP A 401 -0.31 -12.50 -9.02
CA TRP A 401 -0.58 -13.20 -7.78
C TRP A 401 -0.32 -12.35 -6.52
N ASP A 402 0.38 -11.22 -6.65
CA ASP A 402 0.81 -10.40 -5.52
C ASP A 402 -0.18 -9.27 -5.21
N ASP A 403 -1.33 -9.66 -4.66
CA ASP A 403 -2.41 -8.72 -4.31
C ASP A 403 -1.98 -7.65 -3.29
N ASN A 404 -0.89 -7.85 -2.55
CA ASN A 404 -0.38 -6.86 -1.59
C ASN A 404 0.35 -5.70 -2.29
N ASN A 405 0.89 -5.92 -3.49
CA ASN A 405 1.62 -4.91 -4.26
C ASN A 405 0.86 -4.44 -5.52
N ILE A 406 -0.39 -4.86 -5.71
CA ILE A 406 -1.29 -4.34 -6.76
C ILE A 406 -2.15 -3.22 -6.15
N PRO A 407 -2.35 -2.06 -6.81
CA PRO A 407 -3.24 -1.02 -6.30
C PRO A 407 -4.71 -1.49 -6.26
N ALA A 408 -5.45 -1.07 -5.24
CA ALA A 408 -6.89 -1.32 -5.16
C ALA A 408 -7.69 -0.59 -6.26
N ASP A 409 -8.90 -1.07 -6.55
CA ASP A 409 -9.84 -0.42 -7.45
C ASP A 409 -10.66 0.64 -6.71
N TYR A 410 -10.43 1.91 -7.04
CA TYR A 410 -11.15 3.06 -6.47
C TYR A 410 -12.33 3.55 -7.31
N THR A 411 -12.73 2.84 -8.37
CA THR A 411 -13.79 3.27 -9.28
C THR A 411 -15.09 3.61 -8.53
N ALA A 412 -15.45 2.82 -7.52
CA ALA A 412 -16.64 3.08 -6.70
C ALA A 412 -16.49 4.33 -5.82
N VAL A 413 -15.31 4.52 -5.22
CA VAL A 413 -14.97 5.72 -4.43
C VAL A 413 -15.04 6.96 -5.31
N ASP A 414 -14.43 6.92 -6.50
CA ASP A 414 -14.43 8.03 -7.45
C ASP A 414 -15.84 8.40 -7.91
N ALA A 415 -16.69 7.40 -8.18
CA ALA A 415 -18.09 7.62 -8.51
C ALA A 415 -18.87 8.26 -7.35
N ALA A 416 -18.58 7.87 -6.10
CA ALA A 416 -19.21 8.45 -4.91
C ALA A 416 -18.77 9.90 -4.68
N ILE A 417 -17.48 10.19 -4.81
CA ILE A 417 -16.93 11.56 -4.75
C ILE A 417 -17.54 12.44 -5.85
N ALA A 418 -17.67 11.92 -7.07
CA ALA A 418 -18.31 12.64 -8.17
C ALA A 418 -19.78 12.97 -7.88
N ARG A 419 -20.52 12.05 -7.24
CA ARG A 419 -21.90 12.30 -6.80
C ARG A 419 -21.97 13.37 -5.70
N ALA A 420 -21.12 13.27 -4.68
CA ALA A 420 -21.04 14.26 -3.60
C ALA A 420 -20.76 15.66 -4.17
N THR A 421 -19.73 15.80 -4.99
CA THR A 421 -19.28 17.09 -5.55
C THR A 421 -20.28 17.73 -6.51
N ALA A 422 -21.23 16.97 -7.06
CA ALA A 422 -22.32 17.50 -7.88
C ALA A 422 -23.46 18.14 -7.05
N LEU A 423 -23.49 17.94 -5.74
CA LEU A 423 -24.50 18.50 -4.84
C LEU A 423 -24.18 19.96 -4.49
N ASP A 424 -25.21 20.80 -4.44
CA ASP A 424 -25.08 22.15 -3.86
C ASP A 424 -25.06 22.05 -2.34
N SER A 425 -23.85 22.08 -1.76
CA SER A 425 -23.62 21.99 -0.32
C SER A 425 -24.36 23.07 0.48
N SER A 426 -24.66 24.23 -0.13
CA SER A 426 -25.35 25.32 0.53
C SER A 426 -26.79 24.99 0.90
N LEU A 427 -27.38 23.96 0.29
CA LEU A 427 -28.74 23.50 0.56
C LEU A 427 -28.86 22.64 1.82
N TYR A 428 -27.76 22.11 2.36
CA TYR A 428 -27.79 21.11 3.42
C TYR A 428 -27.21 21.62 4.74
N THR A 429 -27.76 21.15 5.87
CA THR A 429 -27.29 21.51 7.22
C THR A 429 -26.05 20.73 7.65
N ASN A 430 -25.87 19.52 7.13
CA ASN A 430 -24.91 18.52 7.58
C ASN A 430 -23.92 18.07 6.48
N TYR A 431 -23.66 18.91 5.47
CA TYR A 431 -22.76 18.55 4.37
C TYR A 431 -21.32 18.26 4.81
N SER A 432 -20.88 18.81 5.95
CA SER A 432 -19.54 18.55 6.49
C SER A 432 -19.25 17.06 6.72
N ALA A 433 -20.26 16.23 7.01
CA ALA A 433 -20.07 14.79 7.16
C ALA A 433 -19.66 14.11 5.83
N VAL A 434 -20.15 14.63 4.70
CA VAL A 434 -19.72 14.16 3.36
C VAL A 434 -18.27 14.58 3.12
N GLU A 435 -17.91 15.83 3.44
CA GLU A 435 -16.53 16.31 3.33
C GLU A 435 -15.56 15.48 4.18
N ASP A 436 -15.93 15.18 5.43
CA ASP A 436 -15.13 14.34 6.33
C ASP A 436 -14.92 12.93 5.73
N SER A 437 -15.96 12.32 5.18
CA SER A 437 -15.86 10.99 4.54
C SER A 437 -14.93 11.00 3.32
N ILE A 438 -14.97 12.05 2.48
CA ILE A 438 -14.09 12.20 1.32
C ILE A 438 -12.64 12.41 1.77
N ASN A 439 -12.42 13.24 2.79
CA ASN A 439 -11.08 13.51 3.33
C ASN A 439 -10.45 12.28 4.01
N SER A 440 -11.27 11.32 4.44
CA SER A 440 -10.81 10.05 5.02
C SER A 440 -10.36 9.00 3.99
N VAL A 441 -10.55 9.26 2.69
CA VAL A 441 -10.15 8.32 1.64
C VAL A 441 -8.62 8.20 1.59
N ASP A 442 -8.13 7.04 1.98
CA ASP A 442 -6.74 6.63 1.76
C ASP A 442 -6.61 6.02 0.36
N ARG A 443 -5.68 6.54 -0.46
CA ARG A 443 -5.44 6.09 -1.85
C ARG A 443 -4.26 5.12 -1.95
N ALA A 444 -3.60 4.79 -0.84
CA ALA A 444 -2.44 3.91 -0.81
C ALA A 444 -2.80 2.42 -0.64
N LYS A 445 -4.09 2.07 -0.57
CA LYS A 445 -4.52 0.67 -0.36
C LYS A 445 -4.18 -0.22 -1.55
N SER A 446 -3.77 -1.44 -1.24
CA SER A 446 -3.56 -2.51 -2.20
C SER A 446 -4.83 -3.32 -2.47
N LYS A 447 -4.81 -4.16 -3.50
CA LYS A 447 -5.91 -5.06 -3.87
C LYS A 447 -6.26 -6.03 -2.74
N ALA A 448 -5.29 -6.46 -1.94
CA ALA A 448 -5.53 -7.24 -0.72
C ALA A 448 -6.45 -6.50 0.30
N GLN A 449 -6.51 -5.16 0.23
CA GLN A 449 -7.31 -4.31 1.10
C GLN A 449 -8.57 -3.76 0.41
N GLN A 450 -9.02 -4.39 -0.68
CA GLN A 450 -10.18 -3.91 -1.46
C GLN A 450 -11.45 -3.73 -0.60
N THR A 451 -11.66 -4.58 0.41
CA THR A 451 -12.82 -4.45 1.31
C THR A 451 -12.80 -3.12 2.08
N GLU A 452 -11.62 -2.61 2.46
CA GLU A 452 -11.48 -1.28 3.08
C GLU A 452 -11.84 -0.17 2.08
N VAL A 453 -11.44 -0.30 0.82
CA VAL A 453 -11.78 0.64 -0.26
C VAL A 453 -13.27 0.67 -0.56
N ASP A 454 -13.90 -0.50 -0.60
CA ASP A 454 -15.35 -0.62 -0.76
C ASP A 454 -16.09 0.01 0.42
N ALA A 455 -15.57 -0.14 1.65
CA ALA A 455 -16.10 0.51 2.84
C ALA A 455 -15.96 2.04 2.78
N MET A 456 -14.85 2.57 2.24
CA MET A 456 -14.70 4.02 2.00
C MET A 456 -15.74 4.54 1.02
N ALA A 457 -15.97 3.84 -0.09
CA ALA A 457 -17.03 4.21 -1.05
C ALA A 457 -18.41 4.21 -0.38
N LYS A 458 -18.70 3.17 0.41
CA LYS A 458 -19.95 3.05 1.15
C LYS A 458 -20.13 4.18 2.18
N ALA A 459 -19.08 4.57 2.89
CA ALA A 459 -19.14 5.65 3.86
C ALA A 459 -19.55 6.98 3.23
N ILE A 460 -19.01 7.29 2.03
CA ILE A 460 -19.39 8.48 1.26
C ILE A 460 -20.86 8.41 0.84
N GLU A 461 -21.31 7.27 0.32
CA GLU A 461 -22.72 7.08 -0.08
C GLU A 461 -23.69 7.19 1.09
N ASP A 462 -23.36 6.60 2.23
CA ASP A 462 -24.19 6.67 3.44
C ASP A 462 -24.26 8.12 3.96
N ALA A 463 -23.15 8.87 3.90
CA ALA A 463 -23.13 10.30 4.25
C ALA A 463 -23.99 11.15 3.30
N ILE A 464 -23.95 10.89 1.99
CA ILE A 464 -24.82 11.53 1.00
C ILE A 464 -26.29 11.21 1.29
N ALA A 465 -26.61 9.94 1.56
CA ALA A 465 -27.99 9.51 1.85
C ALA A 465 -28.54 10.12 3.15
N ALA A 466 -27.67 10.47 4.09
CA ALA A 466 -28.02 11.09 5.37
C ALA A 466 -28.16 12.63 5.29
N LEU A 467 -27.96 13.25 4.12
CA LEU A 467 -28.07 14.69 3.96
C LEU A 467 -29.47 15.22 4.28
N GLN A 468 -29.50 16.34 5.01
CA GLN A 468 -30.71 17.02 5.43
C GLN A 468 -30.76 18.42 4.86
N TYR A 469 -31.81 18.74 4.12
CA TYR A 469 -32.02 20.09 3.61
C TYR A 469 -32.19 21.09 4.75
N LYS A 470 -31.69 22.31 4.54
CA LYS A 470 -32.02 23.47 5.37
C LYS A 470 -33.51 23.77 5.28
N ASP A 471 -34.06 24.31 6.35
CA ASP A 471 -35.43 24.83 6.36
C ASP A 471 -35.59 25.99 5.36
N ALA A 472 -36.79 26.16 4.81
CA ALA A 472 -37.13 27.34 4.04
C ALA A 472 -37.16 28.59 4.93
N ASP A 473 -36.83 29.75 4.37
CA ASP A 473 -36.95 31.03 5.04
C ASP A 473 -38.40 31.53 5.05
N TYR A 474 -39.04 31.48 6.22
CA TYR A 474 -40.40 31.96 6.46
C TYR A 474 -40.48 33.42 6.91
N THR A 475 -39.36 34.15 6.99
CA THR A 475 -39.31 35.52 7.53
C THR A 475 -40.33 36.45 6.86
N LYS A 476 -40.52 36.34 5.53
CA LYS A 476 -41.53 37.13 4.80
C LYS A 476 -42.96 36.72 5.11
N VAL A 477 -43.23 35.42 5.26
CA VAL A 477 -44.54 34.91 5.65
C VAL A 477 -44.89 35.42 7.04
N ASP A 478 -43.95 35.32 7.98
CA ASP A 478 -44.11 35.80 9.34
C ASP A 478 -44.38 37.31 9.40
N ALA A 479 -43.65 38.10 8.61
CA ALA A 479 -43.88 39.53 8.50
C ALA A 479 -45.27 39.86 7.92
N ALA A 480 -45.72 39.14 6.89
CA ALA A 480 -47.05 39.33 6.29
C ALA A 480 -48.18 38.95 7.25
N ILE A 481 -48.04 37.85 7.99
CA ILE A 481 -48.99 37.45 9.05
C ILE A 481 -49.05 38.51 10.15
N ALA A 482 -47.90 39.03 10.58
CA ALA A 482 -47.84 40.09 11.59
C ALA A 482 -48.57 41.36 11.13
N LYS A 483 -48.37 41.77 9.85
CA LYS A 483 -49.14 42.87 9.25
C LYS A 483 -50.64 42.59 9.24
N ALA A 484 -51.06 41.41 8.80
CA ALA A 484 -52.48 41.02 8.81
C ALA A 484 -53.10 41.12 10.22
N ASN A 485 -52.38 40.65 11.24
CA ASN A 485 -52.83 40.65 12.63
C ASN A 485 -52.89 42.04 13.26
N ALA A 486 -52.12 43.01 12.75
CA ALA A 486 -52.14 44.39 13.22
C ALA A 486 -53.38 45.17 12.72
N LEU A 487 -54.09 44.67 11.71
CA LEU A 487 -55.29 45.31 11.16
C LEU A 487 -56.52 45.07 12.05
N LYS A 488 -57.32 46.11 12.27
CA LYS A 488 -58.63 45.97 12.95
C LYS A 488 -59.69 45.51 11.96
N LYS A 489 -60.10 44.24 12.07
CA LYS A 489 -61.06 43.60 11.16
C LYS A 489 -62.37 44.40 10.97
N ASP A 490 -62.87 45.04 12.03
CA ASP A 490 -64.12 45.80 11.99
C ASP A 490 -64.09 47.03 11.07
N ASP A 491 -62.90 47.56 10.78
CA ASP A 491 -62.72 48.74 9.91
C ASP A 491 -62.91 48.41 8.42
N TYR A 492 -63.01 47.13 8.05
CA TYR A 492 -63.05 46.66 6.67
C TYR A 492 -64.38 46.00 6.33
N LYS A 493 -64.79 46.07 5.05
CA LYS A 493 -66.07 45.53 4.56
C LYS A 493 -66.09 43.99 4.62
N ASP A 494 -64.99 43.37 4.21
CA ASP A 494 -64.78 41.92 4.22
C ASP A 494 -63.30 41.65 4.53
N PHE A 495 -63.04 40.76 5.49
CA PHE A 495 -61.70 40.35 5.92
C PHE A 495 -61.44 38.84 5.68
N SER A 496 -62.44 38.13 5.14
CA SER A 496 -62.40 36.67 4.97
C SER A 496 -61.25 36.19 4.07
N GLY A 497 -60.89 36.98 3.04
CA GLY A 497 -59.77 36.69 2.15
C GLY A 497 -58.41 36.66 2.87
N VAL A 498 -58.18 37.57 3.81
CA VAL A 498 -56.93 37.61 4.60
C VAL A 498 -56.88 36.44 5.59
N GLU A 499 -58.00 36.11 6.23
CA GLU A 499 -58.09 34.94 7.12
C GLU A 499 -57.85 33.63 6.36
N ALA A 500 -58.42 33.50 5.16
CA ALA A 500 -58.21 32.35 4.30
C ALA A 500 -56.74 32.22 3.89
N ALA A 501 -56.10 33.32 3.47
CA ALA A 501 -54.68 33.33 3.08
C ALA A 501 -53.75 32.96 4.24
N VAL A 502 -53.98 33.49 5.45
CA VAL A 502 -53.19 33.15 6.64
C VAL A 502 -53.40 31.69 7.05
N LYS A 503 -54.64 31.18 7.00
CA LYS A 503 -54.94 29.78 7.32
C LYS A 503 -54.36 28.79 6.29
N ALA A 504 -54.16 29.23 5.06
CA ALA A 504 -53.57 28.42 3.98
C ALA A 504 -52.04 28.26 4.08
N VAL A 505 -51.37 28.94 5.02
CA VAL A 505 -49.92 28.82 5.21
C VAL A 505 -49.56 27.41 5.69
N VAL A 506 -48.69 26.73 4.93
CA VAL A 506 -48.13 25.42 5.28
C VAL A 506 -46.70 25.62 5.77
N ARG A 507 -46.41 25.13 6.99
CA ARG A 507 -45.09 25.16 7.63
C ARG A 507 -44.32 23.86 7.42
N GLY A 508 -43.02 23.88 7.72
CA GLY A 508 -42.14 22.70 7.63
C GLY A 508 -41.61 22.41 6.23
N LYS A 509 -41.70 23.39 5.31
CA LYS A 509 -41.05 23.29 3.99
C LYS A 509 -39.55 23.51 4.12
N ASN A 510 -38.80 22.83 3.27
CA ASN A 510 -37.35 23.00 3.19
C ASN A 510 -36.95 23.98 2.08
N ILE A 511 -35.66 24.33 2.02
CA ILE A 511 -35.10 25.33 1.11
C ILE A 511 -35.40 25.08 -0.38
N THR A 512 -35.62 23.83 -0.80
CA THR A 512 -35.99 23.50 -2.20
C THR A 512 -37.40 23.97 -2.56
N GLU A 513 -38.25 24.21 -1.56
CA GLU A 513 -39.64 24.66 -1.72
C GLU A 513 -39.79 26.16 -1.44
N GLN A 514 -38.69 26.93 -1.38
CA GLN A 514 -38.69 28.34 -1.03
C GLN A 514 -39.65 29.19 -1.88
N SER A 515 -39.78 28.86 -3.17
CA SER A 515 -40.71 29.59 -4.06
C SER A 515 -42.18 29.44 -3.66
N GLU A 516 -42.56 28.33 -3.02
CA GLU A 516 -43.91 28.13 -2.50
C GLU A 516 -44.12 28.93 -1.21
N VAL A 517 -43.10 28.97 -0.34
CA VAL A 517 -43.10 29.80 0.87
C VAL A 517 -43.23 31.29 0.49
N ASP A 518 -42.49 31.74 -0.53
CA ASP A 518 -42.59 33.10 -1.06
C ASP A 518 -44.00 33.39 -1.64
N LYS A 519 -44.63 32.42 -2.31
CA LYS A 519 -46.03 32.55 -2.79
C LYS A 519 -47.02 32.69 -1.65
N MET A 520 -46.85 31.98 -0.54
CA MET A 520 -47.72 32.12 0.64
C MET A 520 -47.63 33.53 1.23
N ALA A 521 -46.42 34.08 1.36
CA ALA A 521 -46.23 35.45 1.81
C ALA A 521 -46.93 36.44 0.87
N LYS A 522 -46.72 36.27 -0.44
CA LYS A 522 -47.36 37.10 -1.46
C LYS A 522 -48.89 37.04 -1.42
N ALA A 523 -49.48 35.85 -1.22
CA ALA A 523 -50.92 35.69 -1.13
C ALA A 523 -51.53 36.48 0.05
N ILE A 524 -50.84 36.51 1.19
CA ILE A 524 -51.27 37.30 2.36
C ILE A 524 -51.16 38.80 2.05
N GLU A 525 -50.03 39.25 1.50
CA GLU A 525 -49.83 40.66 1.13
C GLU A 525 -50.86 41.12 0.07
N ASP A 526 -51.13 40.31 -0.95
CA ASP A 526 -52.11 40.61 -1.99
C ASP A 526 -53.54 40.66 -1.39
N ALA A 527 -53.89 39.75 -0.46
CA ALA A 527 -55.17 39.78 0.24
C ALA A 527 -55.31 41.02 1.15
N ILE A 528 -54.24 41.42 1.84
CA ILE A 528 -54.21 42.67 2.62
C ILE A 528 -54.41 43.88 1.70
N ALA A 529 -53.73 43.91 0.55
CA ALA A 529 -53.83 45.00 -0.42
C ALA A 529 -55.23 45.13 -1.04
N ALA A 530 -55.98 44.03 -1.12
CA ALA A 530 -57.36 44.00 -1.64
C ALA A 530 -58.42 44.47 -0.63
N LEU A 531 -58.06 44.75 0.63
CA LEU A 531 -59.02 45.16 1.66
C LEU A 531 -59.64 46.53 1.39
N GLU A 532 -60.98 46.61 1.41
CA GLU A 532 -61.73 47.86 1.33
C GLU A 532 -62.22 48.33 2.70
N LYS A 533 -61.87 49.56 3.09
CA LYS A 533 -62.37 50.16 4.35
C LYS A 533 -63.88 50.41 4.29
N LYS A 534 -64.56 50.23 5.41
CA LYS A 534 -65.94 50.70 5.59
C LYS A 534 -65.97 52.23 5.51
N PRO A 535 -67.01 52.82 4.91
CA PRO A 535 -67.15 54.28 4.89
C PRO A 535 -67.23 54.80 6.32
N ALA A 536 -66.43 55.84 6.62
CA ALA A 536 -66.45 56.49 7.92
C ALA A 536 -67.87 57.01 8.21
N SER A 537 -68.42 56.67 9.37
CA SER A 537 -69.67 57.27 9.84
C SER A 537 -69.44 58.76 10.08
N THR A 538 -69.86 59.59 9.14
CA THR A 538 -69.89 61.04 9.29
C THR A 538 -71.03 61.40 10.24
N LYS A 539 -70.68 61.76 11.48
CA LYS A 539 -71.55 62.55 12.35
C LYS A 539 -71.09 64.02 12.28
N PRO A 540 -71.94 64.98 11.87
CA PRO A 540 -71.54 66.37 11.64
C PRO A 540 -71.50 67.17 12.95
N GLY A 541 -70.50 68.04 13.10
CA GLY A 541 -70.36 68.96 14.23
C GLY A 541 -69.37 70.09 13.97
N THR A 542 -69.90 71.16 13.35
CA THR A 542 -69.62 72.61 13.54
C THR A 542 -68.19 73.18 13.71
N SER A 543 -67.92 74.18 12.87
CA SER A 543 -66.84 75.18 12.85
C SER A 543 -66.75 76.04 14.12
N ASP A 544 -65.54 76.44 14.55
CA ASP A 544 -64.92 77.71 14.10
C ASP A 544 -63.53 78.02 14.73
N LYS A 545 -62.72 78.73 13.92
CA LYS A 545 -61.54 79.58 14.22
C LYS A 545 -60.14 78.99 14.45
N SER A 546 -59.26 79.41 13.52
CA SER A 546 -57.79 79.31 13.46
C SER A 546 -57.08 80.17 14.54
N PRO A 547 -55.77 79.98 14.80
CA PRO A 547 -54.78 80.68 13.99
C PRO A 547 -53.50 79.88 13.62
N GLN A 548 -53.14 79.98 12.34
CA GLN A 548 -51.82 80.31 11.78
C GLN A 548 -50.54 80.11 12.64
N THR A 549 -49.69 79.16 12.23
CA THR A 549 -48.22 79.29 12.04
C THR A 549 -47.81 78.30 10.93
N GLY A 550 -47.06 78.71 9.93
CA GLY A 550 -45.61 78.47 9.91
C GLY A 550 -45.26 77.59 8.71
N ASP A 551 -44.38 78.09 7.87
CA ASP A 551 -44.24 77.80 6.45
C ASP A 551 -43.30 76.60 6.15
N THR A 552 -43.29 76.21 4.87
CA THR A 552 -42.22 75.48 4.13
C THR A 552 -42.17 73.94 4.13
N SER A 553 -42.52 73.43 2.95
CA SER A 553 -41.90 72.30 2.27
C SER A 553 -40.42 72.11 2.60
N ASN A 554 -40.03 70.93 3.07
CA ASN A 554 -38.64 70.50 2.99
C ASN A 554 -38.52 68.99 2.77
N LEU A 555 -38.02 68.65 1.59
CA LEU A 555 -37.73 67.31 1.07
C LEU A 555 -36.53 66.65 1.78
N ALA A 556 -36.27 67.00 3.05
CA ALA A 556 -35.02 66.76 3.76
C ALA A 556 -35.24 66.21 5.19
N LEU A 557 -36.24 65.35 5.38
CA LEU A 557 -36.46 64.66 6.68
C LEU A 557 -36.56 63.13 6.60
N TRP A 558 -36.26 62.52 5.46
CA TRP A 558 -36.15 61.06 5.31
C TRP A 558 -34.71 60.57 5.01
N MET A 559 -33.70 61.43 5.22
CA MET A 559 -32.27 61.13 5.10
C MET A 559 -31.53 61.37 6.43
N ALA A 560 -32.05 60.81 7.52
CA ALA A 560 -31.35 60.76 8.81
C ALA A 560 -31.84 59.55 9.62
N LEU A 561 -31.43 58.35 9.20
CA LEU A 561 -31.29 57.17 10.07
C LEU A 561 -30.30 56.16 9.45
N LEU A 562 -29.23 56.70 8.85
CA LEU A 562 -28.08 55.95 8.35
C LEU A 562 -26.80 56.48 9.03
N PHE A 563 -25.98 55.53 9.50
CA PHE A 563 -24.59 55.63 9.99
C PHE A 563 -24.33 56.04 11.45
N VAL A 564 -24.30 55.02 12.32
CA VAL A 564 -23.44 54.89 13.50
C VAL A 564 -22.74 53.52 13.29
N SER A 565 -21.43 53.31 13.29
CA SER A 565 -20.26 54.14 13.52
C SER A 565 -19.03 53.27 13.19
N SER A 566 -18.07 53.78 12.43
CA SER A 566 -16.71 53.27 12.45
C SER A 566 -15.73 54.45 12.40
N GLY A 567 -14.78 54.46 13.35
CA GLY A 567 -13.52 55.19 13.25
C GLY A 567 -13.34 56.41 14.15
N ALA A 568 -12.57 56.24 15.23
CA ALA A 568 -11.73 57.30 15.78
C ALA A 568 -10.29 56.77 15.93
N ALA A 569 -9.36 57.47 15.30
CA ALA A 569 -7.93 57.19 15.26
C ALA A 569 -7.18 57.87 16.42
N ILE A 570 -6.07 57.28 16.89
CA ILE A 570 -4.88 57.99 17.41
C ILE A 570 -3.63 57.17 17.06
N GLY A 571 -2.57 57.87 16.64
CA GLY A 571 -1.39 57.31 15.97
C GLY A 571 -0.12 57.12 16.81
N THR A 572 0.80 56.41 16.15
CA THR A 572 2.28 56.48 16.18
C THR A 572 3.04 56.40 17.50
N THR A 573 3.85 55.35 17.63
CA THR A 573 5.28 55.48 17.96
C THR A 573 6.10 54.32 17.37
N VAL A 574 7.22 54.70 16.79
CA VAL A 574 8.27 53.88 16.17
C VAL A 574 9.21 53.35 17.25
N VAL A 575 9.77 52.14 17.10
CA VAL A 575 11.23 51.85 17.15
C VAL A 575 11.52 50.37 16.90
N SER A 576 12.51 50.19 16.02
CA SER A 576 13.22 49.00 15.54
C SER A 576 13.67 47.96 16.58
N ARG A 577 13.73 46.68 16.18
CA ARG A 577 15.00 45.93 15.97
C ARG A 577 14.80 44.52 15.41
N LYS A 578 15.62 44.21 14.40
CA LYS A 578 15.91 42.88 13.85
C LYS A 578 16.32 41.88 14.94
N LYS A 579 15.98 40.59 14.75
CA LYS A 579 16.98 39.51 14.68
C LYS A 579 16.38 38.23 14.08
N LYS A 580 16.99 37.78 12.98
CA LYS A 580 17.10 36.37 12.59
C LYS A 580 17.72 35.59 13.74
N TYR A 581 17.29 34.36 13.98
CA TYR A 581 18.19 33.26 14.25
C TYR A 581 17.67 31.99 13.59
N SER A 582 18.61 31.31 12.94
CA SER A 582 18.50 30.02 12.29
C SER A 582 19.36 29.03 13.09
N VAL A 583 18.98 27.76 12.99
CA VAL A 583 19.79 26.54 13.20
C VAL A 583 20.05 26.11 14.65
N LYS A 584 19.44 24.99 15.06
CA LYS A 584 20.06 23.67 14.91
C LYS A 584 19.01 22.62 14.57
#